data_AF-A0A3P7KLD0-F1
#
_entry.id   AF-A0A3P7KLD0-F1
#
_cell.length_a   1.000
_cell.length_b   1.000
_cell.length_c   1.000
_cell.angle_alpha   90.00
_cell.angle_beta   90.00
_cell.angle_gamma   90.00
#
_symmetry.space_group_name_H-M   'P 1'
#
loop_
_entity.id
_entity.type
_entity.pdbx_description
1 polymer ?
#
loop_
_entity_poly.entity_id
_entity_poly.type
_entity_poly.pdbx_seq_one_letter_code
_entity_poly.pdbx_strand_id
1 'polypeptide(L)'
;MQFLAWKTRFSEIATFLFYVLTRNDEDGCRIVGYFSKEKNPSRNYNLSCLLTLPSEQRNGYGQLLIDMSYQLSRMERKVGGPERPLSDRGLLTYRKYWRSSILCYLRYVLIFHPVFGFFFGRS
;
A
#
# COMPACT_ATOMS: atom_id res chain seq x y z
N MET A 1 -16.73 -6.51 -20.01
CA MET A 1 -17.02 -5.63 -18.85
C MET A 1 -17.47 -6.48 -17.68
N GLN A 2 -16.61 -6.76 -16.69
CA GLN A 2 -17.01 -7.23 -15.35
C GLN A 2 -15.76 -7.44 -14.50
N PHE A 3 -15.40 -6.49 -13.64
CA PHE A 3 -14.31 -6.64 -12.67
C PHE A 3 -14.77 -6.62 -11.20
N LEU A 4 -16.07 -6.48 -10.93
CA LEU A 4 -16.67 -6.89 -9.66
C LEU A 4 -18.03 -7.53 -9.97
N ALA A 5 -18.15 -8.83 -9.78
CA ALA A 5 -19.43 -9.51 -9.82
C ALA A 5 -20.23 -9.14 -8.55
N TRP A 6 -21.32 -8.39 -8.75
CA TRP A 6 -22.60 -8.21 -8.01
C TRP A 6 -22.81 -8.69 -6.55
N LYS A 7 -21.80 -8.97 -5.74
CA LYS A 7 -22.01 -9.43 -4.37
C LYS A 7 -21.84 -8.27 -3.41
N THR A 8 -22.94 -7.61 -3.01
CA THR A 8 -23.02 -6.97 -1.68
C THR A 8 -24.43 -6.46 -1.37
N ARG A 9 -25.01 -6.94 -0.26
CA ARG A 9 -26.14 -6.28 0.41
C ARG A 9 -25.66 -4.89 0.86
N PHE A 10 -26.48 -3.85 0.70
CA PHE A 10 -26.15 -2.45 1.05
C PHE A 10 -25.58 -2.26 2.47
N SER A 11 -25.82 -3.19 3.40
CA SER A 11 -25.26 -3.22 4.75
C SER A 11 -23.74 -3.46 4.84
N GLU A 12 -23.10 -4.05 3.81
CA GLU A 12 -21.66 -4.36 3.83
C GLU A 12 -20.79 -3.19 3.32
N ILE A 13 -21.32 -2.29 2.47
CA ILE A 13 -20.59 -1.09 2.00
C ILE A 13 -20.30 -0.13 3.15
N ALA A 14 -21.16 -0.10 4.18
CA ALA A 14 -20.94 0.67 5.39
C ALA A 14 -19.69 0.23 6.18
N THR A 15 -19.18 -0.98 5.94
CA THR A 15 -18.07 -1.60 6.67
C THR A 15 -16.70 -1.22 6.11
N PHE A 16 -16.61 -0.71 4.88
CA PHE A 16 -15.32 -0.42 4.23
C PHE A 16 -15.12 1.08 3.99
N LEU A 17 -13.85 1.49 4.04
CA LEU A 17 -13.32 2.74 3.53
C LEU A 17 -12.64 2.46 2.20
N PHE A 18 -12.81 3.36 1.23
CA PHE A 18 -12.18 3.28 -0.08
C PHE A 18 -11.23 4.46 -0.25
N TYR A 19 -9.96 4.18 -0.50
CA TYR A 19 -8.93 5.17 -0.76
C TYR A 19 -8.61 5.16 -2.24
N VAL A 20 -9.11 6.18 -2.96
CA VAL A 20 -8.97 6.30 -4.42
C VAL A 20 -7.78 7.18 -4.73
N LEU A 21 -6.87 6.68 -5.55
CA LEU A 21 -5.73 7.43 -6.06
C LEU A 21 -6.07 7.98 -7.45
N THR A 22 -5.86 9.28 -7.60
CA THR A 22 -5.99 9.99 -8.87
C THR A 22 -4.62 10.51 -9.33
N ARG A 23 -4.41 10.54 -10.64
CA ARG A 23 -3.39 11.35 -11.29
C ARG A 23 -4.08 12.63 -11.74
N ASN A 24 -3.48 13.78 -11.43
CA ASN A 24 -3.95 15.04 -11.96
C ASN A 24 -3.26 15.29 -13.31
N ASP A 25 -4.06 15.62 -14.32
CA ASP A 25 -3.64 16.00 -15.67
C ASP A 25 -4.32 17.33 -16.06
N GLU A 26 -4.02 17.83 -17.26
CA GLU A 26 -4.61 19.08 -17.78
C GLU A 26 -6.13 18.97 -17.95
N ASP A 27 -6.63 17.75 -18.18
CA ASP A 27 -8.05 17.42 -18.38
C ASP A 27 -8.80 17.14 -17.05
N GLY A 28 -8.10 17.06 -15.92
CA GLY A 28 -8.69 16.93 -14.57
C GLY A 28 -8.03 15.88 -13.68
N CYS A 29 -8.85 15.10 -12.98
CA CYS A 29 -8.42 14.09 -12.01
C CYS A 29 -8.79 12.70 -12.49
N ARG A 30 -7.83 11.98 -13.08
CA ARG A 30 -8.03 10.62 -13.59
C ARG A 30 -7.74 9.58 -12.51
N ILE A 31 -8.71 8.71 -12.22
CA ILE A 31 -8.50 7.58 -11.31
C ILE A 31 -7.44 6.65 -11.90
N VAL A 32 -6.48 6.22 -11.08
CA VAL A 32 -5.43 5.27 -11.47
C VAL A 32 -5.48 3.97 -10.66
N GLY A 33 -6.12 3.98 -9.49
CA GLY A 33 -6.27 2.80 -8.66
C GLY A 33 -6.95 3.13 -7.33
N TYR A 34 -7.19 2.10 -6.53
CA TYR A 34 -7.70 2.26 -5.17
C TYR A 34 -7.26 1.10 -4.27
N PHE A 35 -7.41 1.29 -2.97
CA PHE A 35 -7.52 0.16 -2.04
C PHE A 35 -8.71 0.33 -1.12
N SER A 36 -9.26 -0.78 -0.63
CA SER A 36 -10.28 -0.79 0.42
C SER A 36 -9.70 -1.22 1.76
N LYS A 37 -10.28 -0.73 2.86
CA LYS A 37 -9.93 -1.05 4.23
C LYS A 37 -11.19 -1.16 5.09
N GLU A 38 -11.34 -2.23 5.87
CA GLU A 38 -12.43 -2.34 6.84
C GLU A 38 -12.32 -1.27 7.94
N LYS A 39 -13.44 -0.65 8.30
CA LYS A 39 -13.53 0.33 9.39
C LYS A 39 -13.25 -0.30 10.76
N ASN A 40 -13.81 -1.49 10.99
CA ASN A 40 -13.69 -2.25 12.23
C ASN A 40 -13.17 -3.64 11.93
N PRO A 41 -11.87 -3.77 11.61
CA PRO A 41 -11.35 -5.02 11.09
C PRO A 41 -11.22 -6.05 12.23
N SER A 42 -11.70 -7.28 11.99
CA SER A 42 -11.60 -8.38 12.98
C SER A 42 -10.16 -8.83 13.22
N ARG A 43 -9.29 -8.57 12.25
CA ARG A 43 -7.84 -8.75 12.27
C ARG A 43 -7.20 -7.41 11.96
N ASN A 44 -5.93 -7.19 12.29
CA ASN A 44 -5.25 -5.93 11.96
C ASN A 44 -4.85 -5.84 10.47
N TYR A 45 -5.80 -6.08 9.56
CA TYR A 45 -5.59 -5.84 8.14
C TYR A 45 -5.73 -4.36 7.83
N ASN A 46 -4.71 -3.78 7.19
CA ASN A 46 -4.74 -2.37 6.79
C ASN A 46 -5.15 -2.18 5.33
N LEU A 47 -5.30 -3.28 4.59
CA LEU A 47 -5.68 -3.31 3.20
C LEU A 47 -6.43 -4.62 2.91
N SER A 48 -7.67 -4.50 2.42
CA SER A 48 -8.55 -5.62 2.06
C SER A 48 -8.50 -5.93 0.57
N CYS A 49 -8.68 -4.92 -0.29
CA CYS A 49 -8.55 -5.05 -1.74
C CYS A 49 -7.59 -3.99 -2.27
N LEU A 50 -6.71 -4.35 -3.22
CA LEU A 50 -5.81 -3.43 -3.92
C LEU A 50 -6.05 -3.59 -5.42
N LEU A 51 -6.33 -2.47 -6.11
CA LEU A 51 -6.46 -2.43 -7.55
C LEU A 51 -5.67 -1.25 -8.13
N THR A 52 -4.88 -1.54 -9.16
CA THR A 52 -4.39 -0.52 -10.10
C THR A 52 -5.05 -0.78 -11.44
N LEU A 53 -5.59 0.27 -12.07
CA LEU A 53 -6.27 0.15 -13.36
C LEU A 53 -5.34 -0.51 -14.39
N PRO A 54 -5.85 -1.40 -15.26
CA PRO A 54 -5.00 -2.12 -16.22
C PRO A 54 -4.09 -1.22 -17.06
N SER A 55 -4.57 -0.04 -17.50
CA SER A 55 -3.79 0.95 -18.26
C SER A 55 -2.69 1.64 -17.44
N GLU A 56 -2.77 1.59 -16.12
CA GLU A 56 -1.88 2.28 -15.19
C GLU A 56 -0.98 1.32 -14.41
N GLN A 57 -1.00 0.03 -14.78
CA GLN A 57 -0.12 -0.97 -14.17
C GLN A 57 1.33 -0.69 -14.55
N ARG A 58 2.25 -1.12 -13.68
CA ARG A 58 3.71 -0.96 -13.82
C ARG A 58 4.24 0.48 -13.71
N ASN A 59 3.36 1.48 -13.53
CA ASN A 59 3.74 2.88 -13.26
C ASN A 59 4.08 3.17 -11.78
N GLY A 60 4.22 2.13 -10.94
CA GLY A 60 4.54 2.29 -9.52
C GLY A 60 3.35 2.55 -8.59
N TYR A 61 2.16 2.81 -9.12
CA TYR A 61 0.97 3.14 -8.31
C TYR A 61 0.57 2.08 -7.29
N GLY A 62 0.74 0.79 -7.62
CA GLY A 62 0.48 -0.28 -6.65
C GLY A 62 1.38 -0.16 -5.40
N GLN A 63 2.65 0.23 -5.57
CA GLN A 63 3.56 0.44 -4.43
C GLN A 63 3.19 1.70 -3.65
N LEU A 64 2.75 2.76 -4.34
CA LEU A 64 2.28 4.00 -3.69
C LEU A 64 1.03 3.76 -2.84
N LEU A 65 0.06 3.00 -3.35
CA LEU A 65 -1.15 2.62 -2.62
C LEU A 65 -0.82 1.77 -1.39
N ILE A 66 0.12 0.82 -1.52
CA ILE A 66 0.62 0.04 -0.37
C ILE A 66 1.30 0.95 0.65
N ASP A 67 2.15 1.87 0.21
CA ASP A 67 2.82 2.80 1.13
C ASP A 67 1.81 3.64 1.91
N MET A 68 0.82 4.21 1.21
CA MET A 68 -0.28 4.94 1.83
C MET A 68 -1.01 4.10 2.89
N SER A 69 -1.29 2.82 2.60
CA SER A 69 -1.93 1.92 3.57
C SER A 69 -1.09 1.72 4.84
N TYR A 70 0.23 1.72 4.74
CA TYR A 70 1.14 1.66 5.90
C TYR A 70 1.23 2.99 6.64
N GLN A 71 1.21 4.14 5.94
CA GLN A 71 1.17 5.45 6.60
C GLN A 71 -0.09 5.62 7.44
N LEU A 72 -1.25 5.17 6.95
CA LEU A 72 -2.48 5.18 7.73
C LEU A 72 -2.37 4.31 8.99
N SER A 73 -1.80 3.11 8.88
CA SER A 73 -1.55 2.26 10.06
C SER A 73 -0.63 2.95 11.08
N ARG A 74 0.40 3.67 10.62
CA ARG A 74 1.30 4.45 11.50
C ARG A 74 0.55 5.56 12.22
N MET A 75 -0.30 6.31 11.53
CA MET A 75 -1.14 7.35 12.12
C MET A 75 -2.11 6.78 13.17
N GLU A 76 -2.65 5.59 12.90
CA GLU A 76 -3.51 4.84 13.83
C GLU A 76 -2.74 4.15 14.96
N ARG A 77 -1.40 4.22 14.97
CA ARG A 77 -0.51 3.51 15.90
C ARG A 77 -0.75 1.99 15.92
N LYS A 78 -1.07 1.40 14.76
CA LYS A 78 -1.31 -0.02 14.58
C LYS A 78 -0.26 -0.64 13.67
N VAL A 79 0.09 -1.89 13.93
CA VAL A 79 0.80 -2.74 12.97
C VAL A 79 -0.23 -3.45 12.13
N GLY A 80 -0.15 -3.28 10.81
CA GLY A 80 -1.08 -3.91 9.88
C GLY A 80 -0.39 -4.55 8.70
N GLY A 81 -1.11 -5.44 8.02
CA GLY A 81 -0.67 -6.08 6.79
C GLY A 81 -1.83 -6.38 5.85
N PRO A 82 -1.53 -6.92 4.66
CA PRO A 82 -2.56 -7.29 3.71
C PRO A 82 -3.46 -8.41 4.23
N GLU A 83 -4.73 -8.34 3.87
CA GLU A 83 -5.64 -9.47 3.93
C GLU A 83 -5.14 -10.64 3.07
N ARG A 84 -5.44 -11.87 3.49
CA ARG A 84 -5.03 -13.10 2.80
C ARG A 84 -6.28 -13.87 2.32
N PRO A 85 -6.23 -14.53 1.16
CA PRO A 85 -5.08 -14.68 0.26
C PRO A 85 -4.85 -13.44 -0.63
N LEU A 86 -3.58 -13.15 -0.91
CA LEU A 86 -3.21 -12.16 -1.92
C LEU A 86 -3.27 -12.76 -3.32
N SER A 87 -3.61 -11.95 -4.32
CA SER A 87 -3.37 -12.31 -5.73
C SER A 87 -1.87 -12.40 -6.02
N ASP A 88 -1.46 -13.18 -7.03
CA ASP A 88 -0.03 -13.31 -7.40
C ASP A 88 0.64 -11.95 -7.65
N ARG A 89 -0.06 -11.07 -8.37
CA ARG A 89 0.39 -9.69 -8.63
C ARG A 89 0.47 -8.86 -7.35
N GLY A 90 -0.51 -9.01 -6.46
CA GLY A 90 -0.50 -8.38 -5.13
C GLY A 90 0.72 -8.82 -4.32
N LEU A 91 0.99 -10.12 -4.25
CA LEU A 91 2.13 -10.69 -3.53
C LEU A 91 3.47 -10.17 -4.08
N LEU A 92 3.64 -10.14 -5.40
CA LEU A 92 4.85 -9.58 -6.02
C LEU A 92 5.04 -8.10 -5.68
N THR A 93 3.95 -7.32 -5.69
CA THR A 93 3.99 -5.88 -5.38
C THR A 93 4.35 -5.65 -3.91
N TYR A 94 3.76 -6.41 -2.98
CA TYR A 94 4.10 -6.37 -1.56
C TYR A 94 5.56 -6.77 -1.29
N ARG A 95 6.04 -7.85 -1.92
CA ARG A 95 7.45 -8.26 -1.79
C ARG A 95 8.40 -7.18 -2.27
N LYS A 96 8.10 -6.53 -3.40
CA LYS A 96 8.89 -5.40 -3.92
C LYS A 96 8.87 -4.22 -2.95
N TYR A 97 7.71 -3.88 -2.40
CA TYR A 97 7.58 -2.82 -1.39
C TYR A 97 8.41 -3.12 -0.14
N TRP A 98 8.20 -4.26 0.51
CA TRP A 98 8.92 -4.60 1.75
C TRP A 98 10.43 -4.67 1.54
N ARG A 99 10.89 -5.24 0.43
CA ARG A 99 12.33 -5.24 0.10
C ARG A 99 12.87 -3.82 0.02
N SER A 100 12.18 -2.92 -0.68
CA SER A 100 12.62 -1.52 -0.80
C SER A 100 12.61 -0.79 0.54
N SER A 101 11.56 -0.99 1.36
CA SER A 101 11.42 -0.31 2.65
C SER A 101 12.50 -0.77 3.64
N ILE A 102 12.78 -2.07 3.69
CA ILE A 102 13.84 -2.63 4.55
C ILE A 102 15.21 -2.11 4.11
N LEU A 103 15.51 -2.11 2.81
CA LEU A 103 16.79 -1.58 2.31
C LEU A 103 16.96 -0.09 2.60
N CYS A 104 15.90 0.70 2.46
CA CYS A 104 15.91 2.12 2.81
C CYS A 104 16.20 2.33 4.30
N TYR A 105 15.54 1.54 5.16
CA TYR A 105 15.74 1.58 6.61
C TYR A 105 17.17 1.18 7.00
N LEU A 106 17.69 0.07 6.45
CA LEU A 106 19.07 -0.36 6.72
C LEU A 106 20.08 0.69 6.28
N ARG A 107 19.90 1.29 5.10
CA ARG A 107 20.74 2.39 4.63
C ARG A 107 20.70 3.58 5.58
N TYR A 108 19.52 3.95 6.06
CA TYR A 108 19.37 5.03 7.04
C TYR A 108 20.12 4.73 8.33
N VAL A 109 19.96 3.53 8.89
CA VAL A 109 20.65 3.11 10.13
C VAL A 109 22.17 3.09 9.94
N LEU A 110 22.67 2.55 8.82
CA LEU A 110 24.12 2.46 8.58
C LEU A 110 24.78 3.83 8.41
N ILE A 111 24.09 4.80 7.80
CA ILE A 111 24.65 6.14 7.54
C ILE A 111 24.47 7.07 8.74
N PHE A 112 23.30 7.07 9.38
CA PHE A 112 22.93 8.10 10.36
C PHE A 112 22.96 7.63 11.81
N HIS A 113 23.13 6.33 12.08
CA HIS A 113 23.26 5.88 13.46
C HIS A 113 24.72 6.02 13.93
N PRO A 114 24.98 6.71 15.06
CA PRO A 114 26.34 7.08 15.50
C PRO A 114 27.25 5.88 15.77
N VAL A 115 26.67 4.70 16.04
CA VAL A 115 27.42 3.45 16.27
C VAL A 115 28.03 2.87 14.97
N PHE A 116 27.43 3.11 13.81
CA PHE A 116 27.87 2.54 12.52
C PHE A 116 28.53 3.56 11.58
N GLY A 117 28.29 4.86 11.77
CA GLY A 117 28.93 5.93 11.01
C GLY A 117 30.46 5.98 11.14
N PHE A 118 31.04 5.31 12.15
CA PHE A 118 32.48 5.22 12.34
C PHE A 118 33.18 4.20 11.42
N PHE A 119 32.46 3.26 10.81
CA PHE A 119 33.07 2.21 9.96
C PHE A 119 33.12 2.54 8.46
N PHE A 120 32.32 3.50 7.99
CA PHE A 120 32.27 3.89 6.57
C PHE A 120 32.79 5.31 6.29
N GLY A 121 33.41 5.94 7.29
CA GLY A 121 33.89 7.32 7.19
C GLY A 121 35.27 7.52 7.78
N ARG A 122 36.30 6.87 7.21
CA ARG A 122 37.68 7.41 7.06
C ARG A 122 38.61 6.38 6.42
N SER A 123 39.40 6.87 5.46
CA SER A 123 40.47 6.21 4.67
C SER A 123 39.97 5.33 3.53
#